data_AF-A0A2K8WRT4-F1
#
_entry.id   AF-A0A2K8WRT4-F1
#
_cell.length_a   1.000
_cell.length_b   1.000
_cell.length_c   1.000
_cell.angle_alpha   90.00
_cell.angle_beta   90.00
_cell.angle_gamma   90.00
#
_symmetry.space_group_name_H-M   'P 1'
#
loop_
_entity.id
_entity.type
_entity.pdbx_description
1 polymer ?
#
loop_
_entity_poly.entity_id
_entity_poly.type
_entity_poly.pdbx_seq_one_letter_code
_entity_poly.pdbx_strand_id
1 'polypeptide(L)'
;MWYVIWFHLFEHFTQIIQVYILGWERSQSLGIIGLLFPILIRSEILHYLFSLFNVIFFLPLARQNTYYYTATILAILHHNEHFGLLLQSIFKEYWFGGNKPMTFLEQFIPRIELHFIYNLIVLSPIIVCHIKCREKY
;
A
#
# COMPACT_ATOMS: atom_id res chain seq x y z
N MET A 1 10.02 -12.92 -0.35
CA MET A 1 8.77 -12.15 -0.48
C MET A 1 8.50 -11.26 0.72
N TRP A 2 8.49 -11.78 1.95
CA TRP A 2 8.25 -10.98 3.16
C TRP A 2 9.13 -9.72 3.25
N TYR A 3 10.39 -9.81 2.83
CA TYR A 3 11.28 -8.65 2.74
C TYR A 3 10.74 -7.52 1.86
N VAL A 4 10.10 -7.82 0.72
CA VAL A 4 9.54 -6.81 -0.19
C VAL A 4 8.43 -6.01 0.50
N ILE A 5 7.55 -6.71 1.23
CA ILE A 5 6.47 -6.09 2.01
C ILE A 5 7.04 -5.22 3.13
N TRP A 6 8.05 -5.72 3.86
CA TRP A 6 8.72 -4.95 4.90
C TRP A 6 9.43 -3.72 4.35
N PHE A 7 10.20 -3.86 3.26
CA PHE A 7 10.85 -2.73 2.60
C PHE A 7 9.84 -1.68 2.13
N HIS A 8 8.72 -2.11 1.55
CA HIS A 8 7.65 -1.20 1.16
C HIS A 8 7.01 -0.48 2.36
N LEU A 9 6.78 -1.18 3.48
CA LEU A 9 6.32 -0.53 4.72
C LEU A 9 7.36 0.48 5.25
N PHE A 10 8.65 0.14 5.23
CA PHE A 10 9.72 1.06 5.65
C PHE A 10 9.80 2.30 4.76
N GLU A 11 9.53 2.15 3.47
CA GLU A 11 9.44 3.28 2.54
C GLU A 11 8.34 4.26 2.99
N HIS A 12 7.13 3.76 3.27
CA HIS A 12 6.02 4.58 3.77
C HIS A 12 6.28 5.15 5.16
N PHE A 13 6.91 4.38 6.05
CA PHE A 13 7.34 4.89 7.36
C PHE A 13 8.31 6.08 7.22
N THR A 14 9.24 5.98 6.27
CA THR A 14 10.17 7.08 5.97
C THR A 14 9.44 8.30 5.44
N GLN A 15 8.41 8.12 4.59
CA GLN A 15 7.57 9.24 4.15
C GLN A 15 6.87 9.94 5.33
N ILE A 16 6.38 9.19 6.32
CA ILE A 16 5.81 9.76 7.55
C ILE A 16 6.86 10.58 8.30
N ILE A 17 8.08 10.07 8.45
CA ILE A 17 9.20 10.81 9.06
C ILE A 17 9.49 12.10 8.28
N GLN A 18 9.57 12.02 6.96
CA GLN A 18 9.84 13.18 6.10
C GLN A 18 8.79 14.28 6.30
N VAL A 19 7.51 13.92 6.34
CA VAL A 19 6.42 14.90 6.55
C VAL A 19 6.44 15.46 7.97
N TYR A 20 6.44 14.61 8.99
CA TYR A 20 6.12 15.02 10.36
C TYR A 20 7.33 15.37 11.22
N ILE A 21 8.50 14.80 10.94
CA ILE A 21 9.73 15.06 11.70
C ILE A 21 10.62 16.05 10.96
N LEU A 22 10.81 15.85 9.64
CA LEU A 22 11.68 16.71 8.82
C LEU A 22 10.94 17.92 8.23
N GLY A 23 9.60 17.97 8.32
CA GLY A 23 8.79 19.07 7.83
C GLY A 23 8.76 19.21 6.31
N TRP A 24 9.06 18.15 5.57
CA TRP A 24 9.04 18.19 4.10
C TRP A 24 7.61 18.33 3.60
N GLU A 25 7.46 18.97 2.43
CA GLU A 25 6.19 18.94 1.72
C GLU A 25 5.83 17.50 1.33
N ARG A 26 4.54 17.15 1.36
CA ARG A 26 4.07 15.81 0.94
C ARG A 26 4.46 15.47 -0.51
N SER A 27 4.55 16.48 -1.37
CA SER A 27 5.00 16.36 -2.77
C SER A 27 6.48 15.92 -2.90
N GLN A 28 7.28 16.16 -1.86
CA GLN A 28 8.71 15.87 -1.77
C GLN A 28 9.02 14.67 -0.86
N SER A 29 8.02 14.20 -0.10
CA SER A 29 8.15 13.08 0.84
C SER A 29 8.04 11.74 0.10
N LEU A 30 9.14 11.35 -0.54
CA LEU A 30 9.25 10.21 -1.45
C LEU A 30 9.92 8.98 -0.82
N GLY A 31 10.02 8.87 0.50
CA GLY A 31 10.67 7.71 1.13
C GLY A 31 12.18 7.66 0.84
N ILE A 32 12.82 6.50 0.97
CA ILE A 32 14.27 6.34 0.72
C ILE A 32 14.51 6.05 -0.75
N ILE A 33 13.87 5.00 -1.26
CA ILE A 33 14.07 4.52 -2.63
C ILE A 33 13.43 5.49 -3.63
N GLY A 34 12.29 6.08 -3.30
CA GLY A 34 11.61 7.01 -4.17
C GLY A 34 12.30 8.37 -4.29
N LEU A 35 13.21 8.74 -3.37
CA LEU A 35 14.10 9.87 -3.59
C LEU A 35 15.10 9.60 -4.73
N LEU A 36 15.58 8.35 -4.84
CA LEU A 36 16.48 7.93 -5.91
C LEU A 36 15.72 7.66 -7.23
N PHE A 37 14.51 7.11 -7.13
CA PHE A 37 13.68 6.72 -8.26
C PHE A 37 12.23 7.23 -8.10
N PRO A 38 11.97 8.54 -8.30
CA PRO A 38 10.65 9.14 -8.06
C PRO A 38 9.50 8.52 -8.86
N ILE A 39 9.81 7.90 -10.00
CA ILE A 39 8.83 7.22 -10.84
C ILE A 39 8.12 6.08 -10.10
N LEU A 40 8.80 5.41 -9.16
CA LEU A 40 8.23 4.35 -8.32
C LEU A 40 7.05 4.87 -7.48
N ILE A 41 7.08 6.15 -7.09
CA ILE A 41 6.06 6.79 -6.24
C ILE A 41 5.04 7.60 -7.04
N ARG A 42 5.43 8.12 -8.20
CA ARG A 42 4.56 8.98 -9.00
C ARG A 42 3.73 8.22 -10.05
N SER A 43 4.09 6.99 -10.38
CA SER A 43 3.40 6.20 -11.41
C SER A 43 2.27 5.35 -10.83
N GLU A 44 1.02 5.67 -11.19
CA GLU A 44 -0.15 4.86 -10.83
C GLU A 44 -0.07 3.43 -11.38
N ILE A 45 0.53 3.25 -12.57
CA ILE A 45 0.76 1.92 -13.15
C ILE A 45 1.66 1.09 -12.23
N LEU A 46 2.76 1.67 -11.72
CA LEU A 46 3.68 0.95 -10.85
C LEU A 46 3.04 0.60 -9.50
N HIS A 47 2.21 1.48 -8.93
CA HIS A 47 1.45 1.17 -7.71
C HIS A 47 0.46 0.04 -7.94
N TYR A 48 -0.30 0.13 -9.04
CA TYR A 48 -1.24 -0.91 -9.41
C TYR A 48 -0.55 -2.26 -9.59
N LEU A 49 0.54 -2.32 -10.36
CA LEU A 49 1.29 -3.56 -10.57
C LEU A 49 1.88 -4.12 -9.27
N PHE A 50 2.36 -3.26 -8.38
CA PHE A 50 2.85 -3.68 -7.06
C PHE A 50 1.72 -4.27 -6.20
N SER A 51 0.56 -3.62 -6.16
CA SER A 51 -0.62 -4.14 -5.43
C SER A 51 -1.13 -5.46 -6.02
N LEU A 52 -1.15 -5.59 -7.35
CA LEU A 52 -1.53 -6.83 -8.04
C LEU A 52 -0.56 -7.97 -7.70
N PHE A 53 0.73 -7.68 -7.70
CA PHE A 53 1.78 -8.63 -7.32
C PHE A 53 1.57 -9.16 -5.89
N ASN A 54 1.23 -8.29 -4.94
CA ASN A 54 0.93 -8.71 -3.56
C ASN A 54 -0.30 -9.62 -3.50
N VAL A 55 -1.38 -9.30 -4.21
CA VAL A 55 -2.59 -10.16 -4.27
C VAL A 55 -2.25 -11.53 -4.84
N ILE A 56 -1.58 -11.59 -5.99
CA ILE A 56 -1.18 -12.86 -6.63
C ILE A 56 -0.36 -13.72 -5.68
N PHE A 57 0.56 -13.10 -4.93
CA PHE A 57 1.36 -13.81 -3.93
C PHE A 57 0.55 -14.31 -2.73
N PHE A 58 -0.43 -13.56 -2.25
CA PHE A 58 -1.24 -13.94 -1.09
C PHE A 58 -2.33 -14.96 -1.40
N LEU A 59 -2.78 -15.10 -2.65
CA LEU A 59 -3.79 -16.09 -3.05
C LEU A 59 -3.48 -17.54 -2.62
N PRO A 60 -2.28 -18.12 -2.87
CA PRO A 60 -1.98 -19.46 -2.40
C PRO A 60 -1.89 -19.55 -0.86
N LEU A 61 -1.45 -18.48 -0.19
CA LEU A 61 -1.36 -18.43 1.28
C LEU A 61 -2.73 -18.39 1.95
N ALA A 62 -3.73 -17.80 1.29
CA ALA A 62 -5.10 -17.69 1.78
C ALA A 62 -5.73 -19.05 2.15
N ARG A 63 -5.26 -20.14 1.53
CA ARG A 63 -5.75 -21.50 1.80
C ARG A 63 -5.13 -22.14 3.04
N GLN A 64 -4.04 -21.59 3.58
CA GLN A 64 -3.29 -22.21 4.66
C GLN A 64 -3.93 -21.98 6.03
N ASN A 65 -4.45 -20.77 6.28
CA ASN A 65 -5.12 -20.42 7.52
C ASN A 65 -5.95 -19.14 7.38
N THR A 66 -6.82 -18.90 8.36
CA THR A 66 -7.71 -17.73 8.41
C THR A 66 -6.96 -16.39 8.42
N TYR A 67 -5.76 -16.31 9.01
CA TYR A 67 -5.02 -15.05 9.05
C TYR A 67 -4.52 -14.64 7.67
N TYR A 68 -3.93 -15.57 6.91
CA TYR A 68 -3.55 -15.30 5.53
C TYR A 68 -4.79 -15.06 4.66
N TYR A 69 -5.89 -15.76 4.90
CA TYR A 69 -7.16 -15.47 4.22
C TYR A 69 -7.61 -14.02 4.46
N THR A 70 -7.63 -13.57 5.72
CA THR A 70 -7.96 -12.18 6.08
C THR A 70 -6.99 -11.18 5.43
N ALA A 71 -5.69 -11.45 5.47
CA ALA A 71 -4.68 -10.61 4.81
C ALA A 71 -4.94 -10.48 3.30
N THR A 72 -5.27 -11.60 2.63
CA THR A 72 -5.59 -11.62 1.20
C THR A 72 -6.83 -10.80 0.88
N ILE A 73 -7.90 -10.91 1.67
CA ILE A 73 -9.11 -10.10 1.48
C ILE A 73 -8.80 -8.60 1.62
N LEU A 74 -8.05 -8.22 2.65
CA LEU A 74 -7.63 -6.83 2.85
C LEU A 74 -6.73 -6.32 1.71
N ALA A 75 -5.82 -7.15 1.23
CA ALA A 75 -4.96 -6.83 0.09
C ALA A 75 -5.78 -6.65 -1.20
N ILE A 76 -6.82 -7.45 -1.43
CA ILE A 76 -7.74 -7.30 -2.57
C ILE A 76 -8.52 -5.99 -2.48
N LEU A 77 -9.03 -5.64 -1.30
CA LEU A 77 -9.74 -4.37 -1.10
C LEU A 77 -8.84 -3.18 -1.42
N HIS A 78 -7.61 -3.17 -0.90
CA HIS A 78 -6.63 -2.13 -1.21
C HIS A 78 -6.25 -2.12 -2.71
N HIS A 79 -6.09 -3.29 -3.33
CA HIS A 79 -5.83 -3.40 -4.77
C HIS A 79 -6.94 -2.78 -5.63
N ASN A 80 -8.21 -2.94 -5.24
CA ASN A 80 -9.33 -2.34 -5.97
C ASN A 80 -9.29 -0.81 -5.95
N GLU A 81 -8.81 -0.20 -4.86
CA GLU A 81 -8.58 1.25 -4.83
C GLU A 81 -7.50 1.68 -5.82
N HIS A 82 -6.38 0.95 -5.88
CA HIS A 82 -5.35 1.19 -6.89
C HIS A 82 -5.84 0.97 -8.31
N PHE A 83 -6.72 0.00 -8.53
CA PHE A 83 -7.34 -0.19 -9.84
C PHE A 83 -8.18 1.04 -10.22
N GLY A 84 -8.98 1.57 -9.30
CA GLY A 84 -9.72 2.82 -9.51
C GLY A 84 -8.79 4.00 -9.84
N LEU A 85 -7.70 4.17 -9.09
CA LEU A 85 -6.68 5.20 -9.37
C LEU A 85 -6.05 5.04 -10.75
N LEU A 86 -5.75 3.80 -11.15
CA LEU A 86 -5.21 3.49 -12.46
C LEU A 86 -6.19 3.89 -13.57
N LEU A 87 -7.47 3.52 -13.45
CA LEU A 87 -8.51 3.90 -14.41
C LEU A 87 -8.61 5.43 -14.53
N GLN A 88 -8.68 6.15 -13.41
CA GLN A 88 -8.67 7.62 -13.41
C GLN A 88 -7.43 8.18 -14.12
N SER A 89 -6.26 7.57 -13.93
CA SER A 89 -5.01 8.01 -14.56
C SER A 89 -4.96 7.76 -16.08
N ILE A 90 -5.60 6.69 -16.57
CA ILE A 90 -5.65 6.31 -17.99
C ILE A 90 -6.67 7.16 -18.72
N PHE A 91 -7.90 7.23 -18.19
CA PHE A 91 -9.02 7.92 -18.85
C PHE A 91 -9.03 9.43 -18.60
N LYS A 92 -8.22 9.91 -17.64
CA LYS A 92 -8.19 11.32 -17.21
C LYS A 92 -9.53 11.81 -16.67
N GLU A 93 -10.36 10.90 -16.19
CA GLU A 93 -11.59 11.18 -15.47
C GLU A 93 -11.33 11.06 -13.98
N TYR A 94 -11.31 12.19 -13.27
CA TYR A 94 -11.03 12.21 -11.83
C TYR A 94 -12.32 12.18 -11.03
N TRP A 95 -12.35 11.33 -10.02
CA TRP A 95 -13.53 11.15 -9.19
C TRP A 95 -13.59 12.21 -8.08
N PHE A 96 -14.76 12.33 -7.45
CA PHE A 96 -14.97 13.18 -6.27
C PHE A 96 -14.66 14.68 -6.47
N GLY A 97 -14.72 15.16 -7.71
CA GLY A 97 -14.43 16.57 -8.05
C GLY A 97 -12.94 16.94 -7.97
N GLY A 98 -12.05 15.96 -7.88
CA GLY A 98 -10.61 16.18 -7.85
C GLY A 98 -10.02 16.56 -9.22
N ASN A 99 -8.76 17.01 -9.22
CA ASN A 99 -7.99 17.31 -10.44
C ASN A 99 -6.84 16.31 -10.69
N LYS A 100 -6.84 15.20 -9.96
CA LYS A 100 -5.85 14.11 -10.02
C LYS A 100 -6.50 12.79 -9.58
N PRO A 101 -5.91 11.64 -9.90
CA PRO A 101 -6.40 10.36 -9.39
C PRO A 101 -6.47 10.38 -7.87
N MET A 102 -7.64 10.07 -7.32
CA MET A 102 -7.81 9.95 -5.88
C MET A 102 -8.86 8.91 -5.48
N THR A 103 -8.67 8.25 -4.34
CA THR A 103 -9.65 7.33 -3.75
C THR A 103 -10.68 8.10 -2.93
N PHE A 104 -11.78 7.42 -2.56
CA PHE A 104 -12.77 7.98 -1.65
C PHE A 104 -12.16 8.35 -0.29
N LEU A 105 -11.30 7.48 0.26
CA LEU A 105 -10.68 7.70 1.57
C LEU A 105 -9.60 8.79 1.53
N GLU A 106 -8.98 9.04 0.37
CA GLU A 106 -8.04 10.15 0.17
C GLU A 106 -8.68 11.54 0.29
N GLN A 107 -10.01 11.65 0.30
CA GLN A 107 -10.72 12.89 0.61
C GLN A 107 -10.55 13.34 2.07
N PHE A 108 -10.29 12.37 2.97
CA PHE A 108 -10.27 12.58 4.41
C PHE A 108 -8.89 12.35 5.02
N ILE A 109 -8.13 11.40 4.46
CA ILE A 109 -6.81 11.01 4.95
C ILE A 109 -5.83 11.21 3.80
N PRO A 110 -4.76 12.00 3.97
CA PRO A 110 -3.83 12.20 2.87
C PRO A 110 -3.13 10.89 2.48
N ARG A 111 -2.74 10.80 1.20
CA ARG A 111 -2.29 9.56 0.55
C ARG A 111 -1.19 8.82 1.33
N ILE A 112 -0.18 9.53 1.86
CA ILE A 112 0.98 8.93 2.55
C ILE A 112 0.51 8.18 3.80
N GLU A 113 -0.31 8.86 4.61
CA GLU A 113 -0.89 8.36 5.84
C GLU A 113 -1.83 7.18 5.55
N LEU A 114 -2.66 7.31 4.52
CA LEU A 114 -3.59 6.25 4.11
C LEU A 114 -2.85 4.99 3.66
N HIS A 115 -1.80 5.11 2.83
CA HIS A 115 -1.01 3.95 2.40
C HIS A 115 -0.27 3.30 3.55
N PHE A 116 0.27 4.10 4.49
CA PHE A 116 0.89 3.57 5.69
C PHE A 116 -0.12 2.76 6.52
N ILE A 117 -1.34 3.28 6.72
CA ILE A 117 -2.42 2.59 7.42
C ILE A 117 -2.80 1.29 6.71
N TYR A 118 -2.96 1.29 5.38
CA TYR A 118 -3.28 0.06 4.64
C TYR A 118 -2.20 -1.00 4.80
N ASN A 119 -0.93 -0.62 4.72
CA ASN A 119 0.18 -1.54 4.92
C ASN A 119 0.13 -2.17 6.32
N LEU A 120 -0.15 -1.38 7.37
CA LEU A 120 -0.30 -1.91 8.73
C LEU A 120 -1.51 -2.85 8.85
N ILE A 121 -2.67 -2.50 8.28
CA ILE A 121 -3.89 -3.30 8.33
C ILE A 121 -3.68 -4.66 7.64
N VAL A 122 -3.06 -4.69 6.47
CA VAL A 122 -2.77 -5.93 5.73
C VAL A 122 -1.72 -6.78 6.44
N LEU A 123 -0.68 -6.15 7.00
CA LEU A 123 0.42 -6.87 7.67
C LEU A 123 0.02 -7.41 9.07
N SER A 124 -0.92 -6.77 9.75
CA SER A 124 -1.37 -7.16 11.10
C SER A 124 -1.78 -8.64 11.22
N PRO A 125 -2.70 -9.20 10.43
CA PRO A 125 -3.06 -10.62 10.52
C PRO A 125 -1.87 -11.54 10.22
N ILE A 126 -0.98 -11.14 9.31
CA ILE A 126 0.23 -11.89 8.97
C ILE A 126 1.15 -11.99 10.18
N ILE A 127 1.41 -10.88 10.88
CA ILE A 127 2.22 -10.86 12.11
C ILE A 127 1.58 -11.77 13.17
N VAL A 128 0.26 -11.67 13.38
CA VAL A 128 -0.44 -12.52 14.36
C VAL A 128 -0.26 -14.00 14.02
N CYS A 129 -0.35 -14.39 12.75
CA CYS A 129 -0.03 -15.77 12.38
C CYS A 129 1.44 -16.10 12.59
N HIS A 130 2.39 -15.24 12.26
CA HIS A 130 3.81 -15.55 12.49
C HIS A 130 4.14 -15.77 13.97
N ILE A 131 3.38 -15.17 14.88
CA ILE A 131 3.48 -15.40 16.32
C ILE A 131 2.77 -16.73 16.68
N LYS A 132 1.47 -16.86 16.37
CA LYS A 132 0.64 -18.00 16.81
C LYS A 132 0.86 -19.30 16.03
N CYS A 133 1.11 -19.21 14.73
CA CYS A 133 1.31 -20.35 13.84
C CYS A 133 2.71 -20.96 14.02
N ARG A 134 3.69 -20.20 14.53
CA ARG A 134 5.02 -20.72 14.90
C ARG A 134 4.97 -21.65 16.11
N GLU A 135 4.02 -21.47 17.02
CA GLU A 135 3.89 -22.32 18.22
C GLU A 135 3.35 -23.73 17.90
N LYS A 136 2.97 -23.99 16.64
CA LYS A 136 2.34 -25.24 16.21
C LYS A 136 3.32 -26.21 15.52
N TYR A 137 4.59 -25.83 15.40
CA TYR A 137 5.70 -26.61 14.81
C TYR A 137 7.00 -26.34 15.57
#